data_AF-A0A1I8BWS8-F1
#
_entry.id   AF-A0A1I8BWS8-F1
#
_cell.length_a   1.000
_cell.length_b   1.000
_cell.length_c   1.000
_cell.angle_alpha   90.00
_cell.angle_beta   90.00
_cell.angle_gamma   90.00
#
_symmetry.space_group_name_H-M   'P 1'
#
loop_
_entity.id
_entity.type
_entity.pdbx_description
1 polymer ?
#
loop_
_entity_poly.entity_id
_entity_poly.type
_entity_poly.pdbx_seq_one_letter_code
_entity_poly.pdbx_strand_id
1 'polypeptide(L)'
;MQDFENKLNKIIAAISKLIQQWKSLNDDGYKLFKSLSDIRLQMNKLKLMEDDENFDKELIENELLIKSEEILRKSEFISIIIYKSENILENIRQNQKKILALSELSEEFLKSFNRSSSNFFLFLNQTIEQLSQLIYMLEKECLFHSSALWDFATNDNNDLNKFLCIAWENQIYLDNYILSQFLN
;
A
#
# COMPACT_ATOMS: atom_id res chain seq x y z
N MET A 1 22.85 -16.93 -23.26
CA MET A 1 22.23 -17.46 -22.03
C MET A 1 22.68 -16.70 -20.78
N GLN A 2 23.98 -16.58 -20.51
CA GLN A 2 24.50 -15.92 -19.31
C GLN A 2 24.02 -14.45 -19.14
N ASP A 3 23.91 -13.69 -20.24
CA ASP A 3 23.35 -12.32 -20.20
C ASP A 3 21.86 -12.27 -19.84
N PHE A 4 21.08 -13.30 -20.21
CA PHE A 4 19.67 -13.38 -19.88
C PHE A 4 19.49 -13.66 -18.38
N GLU A 5 20.21 -14.65 -17.88
CA GLU A 5 20.23 -15.03 -16.47
C GLU A 5 20.68 -13.85 -15.59
N ASN A 6 21.71 -13.12 -16.00
CA ASN A 6 22.16 -11.90 -15.32
C ASN A 6 21.08 -10.81 -15.27
N LYS A 7 20.31 -10.62 -16.37
CA LYS A 7 19.20 -9.65 -16.40
C LYS A 7 18.04 -10.09 -15.50
N LEU A 8 17.68 -11.37 -15.54
CA LEU A 8 16.63 -11.94 -14.70
C LEU A 8 16.98 -11.83 -13.22
N ASN A 9 18.20 -12.19 -12.83
CA ASN A 9 18.69 -12.08 -11.44
C ASN A 9 18.68 -10.63 -10.93
N LYS A 10 19.02 -9.66 -11.79
CA LYS A 10 18.92 -8.22 -11.43
C LYS A 10 17.49 -7.79 -11.17
N ILE A 11 16.52 -8.29 -11.96
CA ILE A 11 15.10 -7.98 -11.77
C ILE A 11 14.57 -8.65 -10.50
N ILE A 12 14.91 -9.91 -10.25
CA ILE A 12 14.55 -10.62 -9.01
C ILE A 12 15.06 -9.87 -7.79
N ALA A 13 16.32 -9.43 -7.81
CA ALA A 13 16.91 -8.65 -6.72
C ALA A 13 16.20 -7.29 -6.54
N ALA A 14 15.86 -6.60 -7.63
CA ALA A 14 15.13 -5.34 -7.58
C ALA A 14 13.73 -5.50 -7.00
N ILE A 15 12.97 -6.52 -7.42
CA ILE A 15 11.62 -6.81 -6.92
C ILE A 15 11.68 -7.21 -5.44
N SER A 16 12.64 -8.04 -5.05
CA SER A 16 12.84 -8.43 -3.65
C SER A 16 13.08 -7.22 -2.76
N LYS A 17 13.89 -6.26 -3.23
CA LYS A 17 14.12 -4.98 -2.52
C LYS A 17 12.85 -4.15 -2.44
N LEU A 18 12.06 -4.06 -3.52
CA LEU A 18 10.78 -3.34 -3.52
C LEU A 18 9.78 -3.93 -2.53
N ILE A 19 9.69 -5.27 -2.45
CA ILE A 19 8.83 -5.95 -1.47
C ILE A 19 9.23 -5.61 -0.04
N GLN A 20 10.54 -5.59 0.26
CA GLN A 20 11.03 -5.22 1.59
C GLN A 20 10.70 -3.76 1.93
N GLN A 21 10.91 -2.85 0.98
CA GLN A 21 10.58 -1.43 1.13
C GLN A 21 9.08 -1.23 1.33
N TRP A 22 8.26 -1.93 0.54
CA TRP A 22 6.81 -1.90 0.66
C TRP A 22 6.35 -2.37 2.03
N LYS A 23 6.82 -3.54 2.49
CA LYS A 23 6.44 -4.07 3.81
C LYS A 23 6.75 -3.10 4.95
N SER A 24 7.96 -2.54 4.96
CA SER A 24 8.34 -1.55 5.98
C SER A 24 7.46 -0.31 5.93
N LEU A 25 7.21 0.22 4.72
CA LEU A 25 6.38 1.41 4.55
C LEU A 25 4.91 1.14 4.94
N ASN A 26 4.42 -0.04 4.60
CA ASN A 26 3.06 -0.48 4.89
C ASN A 26 2.82 -0.59 6.40
N ASP A 27 3.77 -1.18 7.13
CA ASP A 27 3.70 -1.29 8.60
C ASP A 27 3.70 0.10 9.26
N ASP A 28 4.54 1.01 8.79
CA ASP A 28 4.58 2.39 9.27
C ASP A 28 3.29 3.14 8.94
N GLY A 29 2.75 2.94 7.74
CA GLY A 29 1.47 3.48 7.27
C GLY A 29 0.32 3.03 8.16
N TYR A 30 0.23 1.73 8.44
CA TYR A 30 -0.79 1.16 9.32
C TYR A 30 -0.72 1.74 10.74
N LYS A 31 0.47 1.80 11.36
CA LYS A 31 0.63 2.36 12.72
C LYS A 31 0.18 3.82 12.79
N LEU A 32 0.54 4.61 11.78
CA LEU A 32 0.17 6.02 11.72
C LEU A 32 -1.33 6.19 11.53
N PHE A 33 -1.92 5.44 10.61
CA PHE A 33 -3.36 5.39 10.36
C PHE A 33 -4.14 5.02 11.61
N LYS A 34 -3.74 3.93 12.28
CA LYS A 34 -4.37 3.45 13.50
C LYS A 34 -4.34 4.51 14.61
N SER A 35 -3.17 5.12 14.81
CA SER A 35 -3.00 6.17 15.81
C SER A 35 -3.89 7.38 15.53
N LEU A 36 -3.97 7.83 14.28
CA LEU A 36 -4.85 8.94 13.90
C LEU A 36 -6.34 8.60 14.10
N SER A 37 -6.75 7.39 13.73
CA SER A 37 -8.11 6.91 13.97
C SER A 37 -8.45 6.92 15.46
N ASP A 38 -7.52 6.52 16.33
CA ASP A 38 -7.73 6.50 17.78
C ASP A 38 -7.81 7.92 18.36
N ILE A 39 -7.01 8.87 17.87
CA ILE A 39 -7.08 10.29 18.29
C ILE A 39 -8.40 10.92 17.88
N ARG A 40 -8.86 10.70 16.64
CA ARG A 40 -10.18 11.19 16.17
C ARG A 40 -11.32 10.63 17.01
N LEU A 41 -11.26 9.35 17.38
CA LEU A 41 -12.23 8.75 18.30
C LEU A 41 -12.23 9.45 19.67
N GLN A 42 -11.06 9.75 20.21
CA GLN A 42 -10.93 10.47 21.48
C GLN A 42 -11.45 11.90 21.39
N MET A 43 -11.16 12.62 20.29
CA MET A 43 -11.71 13.96 20.06
C MET A 43 -13.24 13.95 19.98
N ASN A 44 -13.83 12.97 19.30
CA ASN A 44 -15.29 12.89 19.21
C ASN A 44 -15.93 12.58 20.58
N LYS A 45 -15.27 11.80 21.43
CA LYS A 45 -15.73 11.61 22.82
C LYS A 45 -15.67 12.90 23.63
N LEU A 46 -14.59 13.68 23.49
CA LEU A 46 -14.44 14.96 24.18
C LEU A 46 -15.49 15.98 23.72
N LYS A 47 -15.75 16.07 22.41
CA LYS A 47 -16.81 16.94 21.87
C LYS A 47 -18.19 16.58 22.43
N LEU A 48 -18.48 15.29 22.60
CA LEU A 48 -19.74 14.85 23.21
C LEU A 48 -19.83 15.19 24.72
N MET A 49 -18.69 15.32 25.40
CA MET A 49 -18.62 15.72 26.81
C MET A 49 -18.69 17.25 26.98
N GLU A 50 -18.27 18.02 25.97
CA GLU A 50 -18.34 19.49 25.95
C GLU A 50 -19.77 20.01 26.09
N ASP A 51 -20.74 19.24 25.58
CA ASP A 51 -22.18 19.51 25.65
C ASP A 51 -22.81 19.15 27.01
N ASP A 52 -22.08 18.50 27.92
CA ASP A 52 -22.56 18.12 29.25
C ASP A 52 -22.18 19.20 30.29
N GLU A 53 -23.18 19.81 30.94
CA GLU A 53 -22.99 20.91 31.90
C GLU A 53 -22.16 20.52 33.14
N ASN A 54 -21.89 19.23 33.34
CA ASN A 54 -21.14 18.72 34.50
C ASN A 54 -19.61 18.70 34.34
N PHE A 55 -19.07 19.07 33.18
CA PHE A 55 -17.63 18.99 32.92
C PHE A 55 -16.94 20.34 32.86
N ASP A 56 -15.64 20.33 33.21
CA ASP A 56 -14.76 21.48 33.10
C ASP A 56 -14.48 21.80 31.62
N LYS A 57 -15.16 22.84 31.11
CA LYS A 57 -15.05 23.27 29.71
C LYS A 57 -13.64 23.68 29.33
N GLU A 58 -12.91 24.37 30.21
CA GLU A 58 -11.55 24.82 29.92
C GLU A 58 -10.59 23.62 29.78
N LEU A 59 -10.79 22.58 30.59
CA LEU A 59 -10.04 21.34 30.47
C LEU A 59 -10.33 20.62 29.13
N ILE A 60 -11.62 20.52 28.75
CA ILE A 60 -12.03 19.88 27.49
C ILE A 60 -11.49 20.64 26.28
N GLU A 61 -11.59 21.97 26.26
CA GLU A 61 -11.07 22.82 25.18
C GLU A 61 -9.55 22.65 25.01
N ASN A 62 -8.80 22.62 26.11
CA ASN A 62 -7.36 22.37 26.08
C ASN A 62 -7.00 20.98 25.54
N GLU A 63 -7.74 19.93 25.94
CA GLU A 63 -7.51 18.59 25.41
C GLU A 63 -7.85 18.48 23.92
N LEU A 64 -8.92 19.14 23.46
CA LEU A 64 -9.28 19.21 22.04
C LEU A 64 -8.20 19.90 21.21
N LEU A 65 -7.62 20.99 21.73
CA LEU A 65 -6.52 21.70 21.08
C LEU A 65 -5.30 20.78 20.92
N ILE A 66 -4.86 20.11 22.00
CA ILE A 66 -3.70 19.19 21.97
C ILE A 66 -3.91 18.08 20.93
N LYS A 67 -5.10 17.48 20.90
CA LYS A 67 -5.42 16.43 19.92
C LYS A 67 -5.46 16.96 18.50
N SER A 68 -5.95 18.17 18.29
CA SER A 68 -5.96 18.80 16.95
C SER A 68 -4.54 19.01 16.41
N GLU A 69 -3.61 19.44 17.26
CA GLU A 69 -2.19 19.56 16.88
C GLU A 69 -1.57 18.20 16.57
N GLU A 70 -1.91 17.17 17.34
CA GLU A 70 -1.44 15.81 17.10
C GLU A 70 -1.93 15.26 15.76
N ILE A 71 -3.21 15.52 15.40
CA ILE A 71 -3.76 15.17 14.09
C ILE A 71 -3.01 15.88 12.97
N LEU A 72 -2.74 17.18 13.11
CA LEU A 72 -2.01 17.96 12.11
C LEU A 72 -0.62 17.35 11.85
N ARG A 73 0.16 17.13 12.93
CA ARG A 73 1.51 16.52 12.82
C ARG A 73 1.47 15.14 12.17
N LYS A 74 0.52 14.29 12.56
CA LYS A 74 0.39 12.94 11.99
C LYS A 74 -0.08 12.96 10.54
N SER A 75 -0.89 13.94 10.14
CA SER A 75 -1.34 14.10 8.75
C SER A 75 -0.17 14.44 7.82
N GLU A 76 0.80 15.24 8.27
CA GLU A 76 2.03 15.51 7.50
C GLU A 76 2.83 14.21 7.24
N PHE A 77 2.92 13.33 8.24
CA PHE A 77 3.56 12.02 8.07
C PHE A 77 2.78 11.13 7.10
N ILE A 78 1.44 11.18 7.07
CA ILE A 78 0.63 10.44 6.09
C ILE A 78 1.00 10.88 4.68
N SER A 79 1.10 12.19 4.43
CA SER A 79 1.47 12.70 3.09
C SER A 79 2.84 12.18 2.63
N ILE A 80 3.81 12.05 3.55
CA ILE A 80 5.13 11.46 3.25
C ILE A 80 4.99 9.98 2.87
N ILE A 81 4.15 9.23 3.58
CA ILE A 81 3.91 7.80 3.30
C ILE A 81 3.25 7.63 1.93
N ILE A 82 2.22 8.43 1.63
CA ILE A 82 1.54 8.46 0.31
C ILE A 82 2.56 8.68 -0.80
N TYR A 83 3.41 9.70 -0.69
CA TYR A 83 4.45 10.00 -1.69
C TYR A 83 5.43 8.83 -1.87
N LYS A 84 5.86 8.20 -0.77
CA LYS A 84 6.75 7.03 -0.85
C LYS A 84 6.06 5.83 -1.50
N SER A 85 4.78 5.60 -1.23
CA SER A 85 4.01 4.52 -1.86
C SER A 85 3.84 4.73 -3.36
N GLU A 86 3.61 5.98 -3.81
CA GLU A 86 3.57 6.32 -5.24
C GLU A 86 4.91 6.05 -5.95
N ASN A 87 6.02 6.37 -5.28
CA ASN A 87 7.35 6.05 -5.82
C ASN A 87 7.59 4.53 -5.92
N ILE A 88 7.18 3.76 -4.90
CA ILE A 88 7.25 2.29 -4.96
C ILE A 88 6.39 1.77 -6.12
N LEU A 89 5.18 2.28 -6.27
CA LEU A 89 4.24 1.93 -7.35
C LEU A 89 4.85 2.19 -8.74
N GLU A 90 5.47 3.34 -8.95
CA GLU A 90 6.15 3.63 -10.21
C GLU A 90 7.30 2.65 -10.47
N ASN A 91 8.11 2.33 -9.46
CA ASN A 91 9.18 1.34 -9.60
C ASN A 91 8.65 -0.07 -9.89
N ILE A 92 7.50 -0.46 -9.35
CA ILE A 92 6.82 -1.72 -9.66
C ILE A 92 6.44 -1.75 -11.15
N ARG A 93 5.80 -0.69 -11.65
CA ARG A 93 5.43 -0.55 -13.07
C ARG A 93 6.63 -0.60 -14.01
N GLN A 94 7.76 0.00 -13.62
CA GLN A 94 9.00 -0.07 -14.40
C GLN A 94 9.57 -1.50 -14.44
N ASN A 95 9.48 -2.27 -13.35
CA ASN A 95 9.90 -3.67 -13.36
C ASN A 95 8.92 -4.57 -14.13
N GLN A 96 7.62 -4.27 -14.11
CA GLN A 96 6.62 -4.94 -14.94
C GLN A 96 6.97 -4.84 -16.43
N LYS A 97 7.32 -3.63 -16.91
CA LYS A 97 7.79 -3.42 -18.30
C LYS A 97 9.01 -4.27 -18.64
N LYS A 98 9.97 -4.38 -17.71
CA LYS A 98 11.18 -5.20 -17.90
C LYS A 98 10.87 -6.68 -17.98
N ILE A 99 9.92 -7.17 -17.18
CA ILE A 99 9.47 -8.56 -17.20
C ILE A 99 8.74 -8.88 -18.50
N LEU A 100 7.86 -7.99 -18.97
CA LEU A 100 7.21 -8.13 -20.28
C LEU A 100 8.24 -8.21 -21.41
N ALA A 101 9.23 -7.32 -21.42
CA ALA A 101 10.31 -7.37 -22.42
C ALA A 101 11.13 -8.67 -22.35
N LEU A 102 11.39 -9.20 -21.14
CA LEU A 102 12.03 -10.52 -21.00
C LEU A 102 11.16 -11.67 -21.49
N SER A 103 9.84 -11.58 -21.28
CA SER A 103 8.88 -12.55 -21.80
C SER A 103 8.90 -12.58 -23.33
N GLU A 104 8.81 -11.42 -23.98
CA GLU A 104 8.87 -11.29 -25.44
C GLU A 104 10.17 -11.85 -26.01
N LEU A 105 11.32 -11.48 -25.42
CA LEU A 105 12.61 -12.02 -25.81
C LEU A 105 12.66 -13.54 -25.65
N SER A 106 12.13 -14.08 -24.56
CA SER A 106 12.10 -15.53 -24.32
C SER A 106 11.27 -16.27 -25.39
N GLU A 107 10.15 -15.69 -25.83
CA GLU A 107 9.32 -16.24 -26.89
C GLU A 107 10.00 -16.19 -28.26
N GLU A 108 10.72 -15.10 -28.58
CA GLU A 108 11.51 -14.99 -29.81
C GLU A 108 12.64 -16.01 -29.85
N PHE A 109 13.32 -16.23 -28.72
CA PHE A 109 14.32 -17.29 -28.59
C PHE A 109 13.71 -18.69 -28.80
N LEU A 110 12.50 -18.93 -28.26
CA LEU A 110 11.78 -20.21 -28.46
C LEU A 110 11.34 -20.44 -29.91
N LYS A 111 11.00 -19.37 -30.65
CA LYS A 111 10.63 -19.46 -32.07
C LYS A 111 11.84 -19.72 -32.97
N SER A 112 13.01 -19.19 -32.60
CA SER A 112 14.24 -19.30 -33.39
C SER A 112 15.02 -20.60 -33.13
N PHE A 113 14.90 -21.20 -31.95
CA PHE A 113 15.50 -22.50 -31.64
C PHE A 113 14.47 -23.64 -31.83
N ASN A 114 14.83 -24.64 -32.63
CA ASN A 114 14.00 -25.81 -32.90
C ASN A 114 13.73 -26.58 -31.59
N ARG A 115 12.52 -26.38 -31.03
CA ARG A 115 11.76 -26.98 -29.90
C ARG A 115 12.32 -28.12 -29.02
N SER A 116 13.63 -28.27 -28.86
CA SER A 116 14.23 -29.28 -28.00
C SER A 116 14.46 -28.71 -26.60
N SER A 117 13.36 -28.65 -25.83
CA SER A 117 13.30 -29.09 -24.43
C SER A 117 14.50 -28.78 -23.53
N SER A 118 15.00 -27.55 -23.53
CA SER A 118 15.95 -27.17 -22.49
C SER A 118 15.13 -26.88 -21.23
N ASN A 119 15.36 -27.65 -20.16
CA ASN A 119 14.78 -27.42 -18.83
C ASN A 119 14.96 -25.97 -18.37
N PHE A 120 16.00 -25.30 -18.87
CA PHE A 120 16.27 -23.89 -18.66
C PHE A 120 15.17 -22.98 -19.22
N PHE A 121 14.66 -23.20 -20.44
CA PHE A 121 13.58 -22.36 -21.00
C PHE A 121 12.24 -22.56 -20.27
N LEU A 122 11.94 -23.80 -19.86
CA LEU A 122 10.78 -24.09 -19.02
C LEU A 122 10.86 -23.37 -17.67
N PHE A 123 12.02 -23.48 -17.00
CA PHE A 123 12.30 -22.78 -15.74
C PHE A 123 12.19 -21.25 -15.89
N LEU A 124 12.71 -20.71 -16.98
CA LEU A 124 12.73 -19.28 -17.27
C LEU A 124 11.31 -18.73 -17.50
N ASN A 125 10.49 -19.42 -18.29
CA ASN A 125 9.09 -19.04 -18.48
C ASN A 125 8.29 -19.09 -17.17
N GLN A 126 8.46 -20.16 -16.38
CA GLN A 126 7.82 -20.27 -15.06
C GLN A 126 8.24 -19.14 -14.13
N THR A 127 9.52 -18.76 -14.13
CA THR A 127 10.02 -17.67 -13.30
C THR A 127 9.43 -16.32 -13.73
N ILE A 128 9.37 -16.05 -15.04
CA ILE A 128 8.76 -14.83 -15.59
C ILE A 128 7.28 -14.73 -15.22
N GLU A 129 6.55 -15.84 -15.33
CA GLU A 129 5.13 -15.92 -14.97
C GLU A 129 4.90 -15.64 -13.48
N GLN A 130 5.69 -16.30 -12.60
CA GLN A 130 5.62 -16.08 -11.14
C GLN A 130 5.94 -14.62 -10.78
N LEU A 131 6.97 -14.03 -11.38
CA LEU A 131 7.33 -12.63 -11.14
C LEU A 131 6.23 -11.67 -11.63
N SER A 132 5.58 -11.99 -12.75
CA SER A 132 4.47 -11.20 -13.28
C SER A 132 3.28 -11.18 -12.32
N GLN A 133 2.91 -12.36 -11.78
CA GLN A 133 1.85 -12.49 -10.79
C GLN A 133 2.19 -11.74 -9.48
N LEU A 134 3.42 -11.87 -9.00
CA LEU A 134 3.88 -11.20 -7.79
C LEU A 134 3.84 -9.67 -7.93
N ILE A 135 4.32 -9.13 -9.06
CA ILE A 135 4.27 -7.69 -9.35
C ILE A 135 2.84 -7.19 -9.41
N TYR A 136 1.94 -7.94 -10.05
CA TYR A 136 0.54 -7.57 -10.15
C TYR A 136 -0.12 -7.47 -8.77
N MET A 137 0.10 -8.47 -7.91
CA MET A 137 -0.42 -8.43 -6.54
C MET A 137 0.14 -7.24 -5.75
N LEU A 138 1.45 -6.99 -5.85
CA LEU A 138 2.11 -5.89 -5.16
C LEU A 138 1.58 -4.52 -5.64
N GLU A 139 1.32 -4.37 -6.94
CA GLU A 139 0.71 -3.15 -7.50
C GLU A 139 -0.68 -2.91 -6.90
N LYS A 140 -1.52 -3.95 -6.83
CA LYS A 140 -2.87 -3.85 -6.27
C LYS A 140 -2.87 -3.50 -4.79
N GLU A 141 -1.98 -4.11 -4.01
CA GLU A 141 -1.83 -3.82 -2.59
C GLU A 141 -1.36 -2.36 -2.36
N CYS A 142 -0.37 -1.90 -3.15
CA CYS A 142 0.10 -0.52 -3.12
C CYS A 142 -1.02 0.49 -3.39
N LEU A 143 -1.81 0.23 -4.43
CA LEU A 143 -2.93 1.09 -4.82
C LEU A 143 -3.99 1.15 -3.72
N PHE A 144 -4.35 0.00 -3.15
CA PHE A 144 -5.37 -0.08 -2.11
C PHE A 144 -4.97 0.72 -0.86
N HIS A 145 -3.79 0.47 -0.29
CA HIS A 145 -3.36 1.18 0.91
C HIS A 145 -3.12 2.68 0.66
N SER A 146 -2.62 3.05 -0.52
CA SER A 146 -2.52 4.46 -0.90
C SER A 146 -3.89 5.13 -0.97
N SER A 147 -4.90 4.46 -1.53
CA SER A 147 -6.28 4.97 -1.57
C SER A 147 -6.86 5.09 -0.17
N ALA A 148 -6.68 4.09 0.69
CA ALA A 148 -7.17 4.12 2.06
C ALA A 148 -6.56 5.29 2.88
N LEU A 149 -5.28 5.58 2.69
CA LEU A 149 -4.62 6.75 3.29
C LEU A 149 -5.22 8.07 2.77
N TRP A 150 -5.51 8.14 1.48
CA TRP A 150 -6.18 9.30 0.87
C TRP A 150 -7.60 9.48 1.38
N ASP A 151 -8.40 8.42 1.42
CA ASP A 151 -9.78 8.46 1.90
C ASP A 151 -9.84 8.91 3.37
N PHE A 152 -8.88 8.46 4.18
CA PHE A 152 -8.73 8.90 5.57
C PHE A 152 -8.28 10.35 5.70
N ALA A 153 -7.38 10.80 4.84
CA ALA A 153 -6.92 12.18 4.81
C ALA A 153 -8.05 13.16 4.41
N THR A 154 -9.02 12.68 3.62
CA THR A 154 -10.08 13.51 3.02
C THR A 154 -11.45 13.37 3.71
N ASN A 155 -11.69 12.29 4.46
CA ASN A 155 -12.97 12.04 5.14
C ASN A 155 -12.81 11.82 6.65
N ASP A 156 -13.77 12.36 7.41
CA ASP A 156 -13.82 12.25 8.88
C ASP A 156 -14.88 11.23 9.35
N ASN A 157 -15.09 10.17 8.55
CA ASN A 157 -16.04 9.10 8.85
C ASN A 157 -15.41 8.04 9.77
N ASN A 158 -15.80 8.04 11.05
CA ASN A 158 -15.27 7.11 12.05
C ASN A 158 -15.54 5.63 11.77
N ASP A 159 -16.70 5.29 11.22
CA ASP A 159 -17.05 3.90 10.92
C ASP A 159 -16.23 3.37 9.75
N LEU A 160 -16.05 4.20 8.72
CA LEU A 160 -15.14 3.91 7.60
C LEU A 160 -13.70 3.75 8.10
N ASN A 161 -13.20 4.67 8.93
CA ASN A 161 -11.84 4.61 9.46
C ASN A 161 -11.59 3.35 10.30
N LYS A 162 -12.58 2.93 11.10
CA LYS A 162 -12.53 1.69 11.88
C LYS A 162 -12.55 0.46 10.97
N PHE A 163 -13.40 0.45 9.95
CA PHE A 163 -13.47 -0.63 8.96
C PHE A 163 -12.14 -0.79 8.21
N LEU A 164 -11.58 0.33 7.72
CA LEU A 164 -10.27 0.38 7.08
C LEU A 164 -9.15 -0.13 7.99
N CYS A 165 -9.13 0.27 9.28
CA CYS A 165 -8.15 -0.25 10.26
C CYS A 165 -8.21 -1.78 10.35
N ILE A 166 -9.42 -2.34 10.49
CA ILE A 166 -9.61 -3.79 10.64
C ILE A 166 -9.21 -4.53 9.37
N ALA A 167 -9.60 -4.01 8.20
CA ALA A 167 -9.23 -4.60 6.93
C ALA A 167 -7.70 -4.61 6.75
N TRP A 168 -7.03 -3.51 7.06
CA TRP A 168 -5.58 -3.40 6.97
C TRP A 168 -4.86 -4.33 7.96
N GLU A 169 -5.31 -4.38 9.21
CA GLU A 169 -4.76 -5.27 10.25
C GLU A 169 -4.83 -6.75 9.85
N ASN A 170 -5.92 -7.14 9.18
CA ASN A 170 -6.15 -8.51 8.74
C ASN A 170 -5.68 -8.78 7.30
N GLN A 171 -4.99 -7.82 6.67
CA GLN A 171 -4.52 -7.93 5.28
C GLN A 171 -5.64 -8.26 4.28
N ILE A 172 -6.83 -7.73 4.54
CA ILE A 172 -8.01 -7.89 3.70
C ILE A 172 -8.00 -6.76 2.66
N TYR A 173 -7.87 -7.15 1.38
CA TYR A 173 -8.07 -6.24 0.27
C TYR A 173 -9.55 -5.83 0.17
N LEU A 174 -9.83 -4.53 0.20
CA LEU A 174 -11.17 -4.01 -0.07
C LEU A 174 -11.22 -3.46 -1.48
N ASP A 175 -12.16 -3.95 -2.27
CA ASP A 175 -12.44 -3.39 -3.59
C ASP A 175 -13.06 -1.99 -3.45
N ASN A 176 -12.80 -1.12 -4.44
CA ASN A 176 -13.43 0.21 -4.56
C ASN A 176 -14.96 0.16 -4.45
N TYR A 177 -15.58 -0.93 -4.91
CA TYR A 177 -17.03 -1.11 -4.73
C TYR A 177 -17.44 -1.12 -3.25
N ILE A 178 -16.69 -1.81 -2.38
CA ILE A 178 -16.98 -1.87 -0.94
C ILE A 178 -16.78 -0.49 -0.31
N LEU A 179 -15.69 0.20 -0.66
CA LEU A 179 -15.41 1.56 -0.15
C LEU A 179 -16.51 2.56 -0.53
N SER A 180 -17.04 2.47 -1.76
CA SER A 180 -18.12 3.35 -2.22
C SER A 180 -19.42 3.23 -1.42
N GLN A 181 -19.65 2.12 -0.69
CA GLN A 181 -20.82 1.95 0.18
C GLN A 181 -20.73 2.78 1.47
N PHE A 182 -19.55 3.21 1.88
CA PHE A 182 -19.33 4.03 3.08
C PHE A 182 -19.22 5.53 2.80
N LEU A 183 -19.08 5.91 1.52
CA LEU A 183 -18.92 7.28 1.05
C LEU A 183 -20.23 7.90 0.52
N ASN A 184 -21.31 7.11 0.45
CA ASN A 184 -22.67 7.54 0.10
C ASN A 184 -23.57 7.57 1.34
#